data_AF-A0A3E0PLF3-F1
#
_entry.id   AF-A0A3E0PLF3-F1
#
_cell.length_a   1.000
_cell.length_b   1.000
_cell.length_c   1.000
_cell.angle_alpha   90.00
_cell.angle_beta   90.00
_cell.angle_gamma   90.00
#
_symmetry.space_group_name_H-M   'P 1'
#
loop_
_entity.id
_entity.type
_entity.pdbx_description
1 polymer ?
#
loop_
_entity_poly.entity_id
_entity_poly.type
_entity_poly.pdbx_seq_one_letter_code
_entity_poly.pdbx_strand_id
1 'polypeptide(L)'
;MITRSRNFGLGVSNSIKDAPSSSELARVPPGGRFRSRCGQPLRGSRRHQSPSCVGASSTQLSARTKGASRRATCSRVLSWPFHRPGKYYRGAVSRVPSKVLVTESSSRDGLQSLGAFVPTAAKVGLIENLASAGIRTFDAVSFVNPKAVPQMADGAEVIAGITNRGDVELGGLVPNMKGFEAALAAGVDTIGLLTAASDEFNERNINATVDEAMHRIRRILLEIPRGVSTRSYISTATHCPFEGEQDPDWVAHLAETLIEWGSDTVYLGETIGKATPFHIEALLDHVLEVVPADRVGIHLHDTYGQALANTTVALERGVARMDSSAGGLGGCPYAPGATGNIATEDLVYMLDGMGIETGIDLGGVANVANDFCSAHNLSYNSRAGRAWLASQDRE
;
A
#
# COMPACT_ATOMS: atom_id res chain seq x y z
N MET A 1 -35.80 52.01 14.59
CA MET A 1 -35.30 53.25 13.94
C MET A 1 -33.94 52.91 13.35
N ILE A 2 -33.83 52.50 12.07
CA ILE A 2 -33.62 53.35 10.87
C ILE A 2 -32.27 54.08 11.00
N THR A 3 -31.19 53.80 10.26
CA THR A 3 -30.94 53.89 8.79
C THR A 3 -29.62 53.12 8.47
N ARG A 4 -29.47 52.22 7.46
CA ARG A 4 -29.20 52.43 6.01
C ARG A 4 -28.28 53.65 5.74
N SER A 5 -27.29 53.72 4.87
CA SER A 5 -26.87 53.03 3.65
C SER A 5 -25.80 53.96 3.03
N ARG A 6 -24.83 53.44 2.25
CA ARG A 6 -24.38 54.10 1.01
C ARG A 6 -23.58 53.13 0.15
N ASN A 7 -24.24 52.70 -0.93
CA ASN A 7 -23.64 52.17 -2.14
C ASN A 7 -22.84 53.28 -2.84
N PHE A 8 -21.75 52.89 -3.47
CA PHE A 8 -21.30 53.48 -4.73
C PHE A 8 -21.20 52.35 -5.75
N GLY A 9 -22.00 52.45 -6.81
CA GLY A 9 -21.81 51.71 -8.04
C GLY A 9 -21.65 52.71 -9.17
N LEU A 10 -20.87 52.32 -10.18
CA LEU A 10 -20.80 52.75 -11.59
C LEU A 10 -19.79 51.75 -12.20
N GLY A 11 -20.16 50.78 -13.04
CA GLY A 11 -20.65 50.94 -14.43
C GLY A 11 -19.47 51.42 -15.29
N VAL A 12 -18.96 50.69 -16.29
CA VAL A 12 -19.48 50.46 -17.66
C VAL A 12 -18.52 49.46 -18.36
N SER A 13 -18.98 48.29 -18.85
CA SER A 13 -19.09 47.82 -20.28
C SER A 13 -17.92 48.19 -21.24
N ASN A 14 -17.44 47.40 -22.21
CA ASN A 14 -18.07 46.43 -23.12
C ASN A 14 -17.00 45.63 -23.92
N SER A 15 -17.26 44.33 -24.14
CA SER A 15 -17.15 43.50 -25.38
C SER A 15 -16.08 43.74 -26.48
N ILE A 16 -15.41 42.65 -26.91
CA ILE A 16 -14.99 42.21 -28.28
C ILE A 16 -14.47 40.75 -28.09
N LYS A 17 -15.07 39.64 -28.57
CA LYS A 17 -15.26 39.05 -29.92
C LYS A 17 -14.00 38.52 -30.66
N ASP A 18 -14.04 37.22 -30.94
CA ASP A 18 -13.51 36.43 -32.09
C ASP A 18 -12.04 35.90 -32.13
N ALA A 19 -11.90 34.57 -31.88
CA ALA A 19 -11.25 33.47 -32.67
C ALA A 19 -9.82 33.64 -33.30
N PRO A 20 -8.99 32.56 -33.51
CA PRO A 20 -9.41 31.26 -34.08
C PRO A 20 -8.69 29.96 -33.64
N SER A 21 -9.26 28.85 -34.14
CA SER A 21 -8.75 27.48 -34.21
C SER A 21 -7.68 27.26 -35.29
N SER A 22 -6.74 26.33 -35.05
CA SER A 22 -5.96 25.56 -36.06
C SER A 22 -5.35 24.37 -35.28
N SER A 23 -5.46 23.07 -35.59
CA SER A 23 -5.40 22.27 -36.82
C SER A 23 -4.13 22.44 -37.64
N GLU A 24 -3.32 21.37 -37.65
CA GLU A 24 -2.12 21.05 -38.45
C GLU A 24 -0.75 21.26 -37.79
N LEU A 25 -0.05 20.13 -37.64
CA LEU A 25 1.40 19.82 -37.76
C LEU A 25 1.71 18.67 -36.76
N ALA A 26 2.30 17.52 -37.10
CA ALA A 26 2.99 17.08 -38.29
C ALA A 26 2.94 15.55 -38.40
N ARG A 27 2.86 15.05 -39.64
CA ARG A 27 3.01 13.63 -40.00
C ARG A 27 4.48 13.21 -39.88
N VAL A 28 4.75 12.12 -39.17
CA VAL A 28 6.06 11.44 -39.13
C VAL A 28 6.06 10.30 -40.16
N PRO A 29 7.06 10.19 -41.07
CA PRO A 29 7.16 9.07 -42.01
C PRO A 29 7.76 7.81 -41.35
N PRO A 30 7.45 6.59 -41.87
CA PRO A 30 7.78 5.34 -41.21
C PRO A 30 9.22 4.92 -41.51
N GLY A 31 10.04 4.77 -40.46
CA GLY A 31 11.43 4.32 -40.57
C GLY A 31 11.64 2.89 -40.06
N GLY A 32 12.18 2.03 -40.93
CA GLY A 32 13.19 1.03 -40.53
C GLY A 32 12.71 -0.32 -40.01
N ARG A 33 12.44 -1.25 -40.93
CA ARG A 33 12.46 -2.70 -40.65
C ARG A 33 13.88 -3.15 -40.25
N PHE A 34 14.08 -3.54 -39.00
CA PHE A 34 15.24 -4.35 -38.61
C PHE A 34 15.01 -5.80 -39.06
N ARG A 35 15.73 -6.24 -40.09
CA ARG A 35 15.83 -7.65 -40.49
C ARG A 35 16.82 -8.36 -39.56
N SER A 36 16.33 -9.28 -38.75
CA SER A 36 17.15 -10.30 -38.09
C SER A 36 17.76 -11.22 -39.15
N ARG A 37 19.09 -11.43 -39.08
CA ARG A 37 19.79 -12.40 -39.90
C ARG A 37 19.48 -13.81 -39.38
N CYS A 38 18.89 -14.64 -40.24
CA CYS A 38 18.83 -16.09 -40.10
C CYS A 38 20.25 -16.67 -40.03
N GLY A 39 20.56 -17.39 -38.94
CA GLY A 39 21.64 -18.37 -38.88
C GLY A 39 21.04 -19.78 -39.00
N GLN A 40 21.53 -20.55 -39.97
CA GLN A 40 21.22 -21.97 -40.17
C GLN A 40 22.26 -22.87 -39.45
N PRO A 41 22.02 -24.20 -39.35
CA PRO A 41 22.17 -24.97 -38.11
C PRO A 41 23.48 -25.76 -37.99
N LEU A 42 23.84 -26.14 -36.76
CA LEU A 42 24.81 -27.21 -36.49
C LEU A 42 24.12 -28.42 -35.86
N ARG A 43 24.33 -29.57 -36.51
CA ARG A 43 23.95 -30.93 -36.13
C ARG A 43 24.83 -31.47 -35.00
N GLY A 44 24.29 -32.45 -34.26
CA GLY A 44 25.06 -33.43 -33.48
C GLY A 44 24.46 -33.72 -32.11
N SER A 45 23.36 -34.47 -32.03
CA SER A 45 23.34 -35.89 -31.63
C SER A 45 23.97 -36.21 -30.26
N ARG A 46 23.12 -36.62 -29.30
CA ARG A 46 23.08 -38.00 -28.78
C ARG A 46 21.88 -38.18 -27.84
N ARG A 47 21.07 -39.16 -28.19
CA ARG A 47 20.00 -39.74 -27.36
C ARG A 47 20.65 -40.61 -26.28
N HIS A 48 20.08 -40.62 -25.08
CA HIS A 48 19.85 -41.88 -24.39
C HIS A 48 18.56 -41.80 -23.57
N GLN A 49 17.65 -42.73 -23.90
CA GLN A 49 16.39 -42.99 -23.23
C GLN A 49 16.61 -43.81 -21.97
N SER A 50 15.69 -43.60 -21.04
CA SER A 50 15.37 -44.29 -19.78
C SER A 50 15.33 -45.82 -19.87
N PRO A 51 15.28 -46.54 -18.73
CA PRO A 51 13.96 -46.97 -18.22
C PRO A 51 13.89 -47.07 -16.66
N SER A 52 12.84 -46.51 -16.05
CA SER A 52 11.66 -47.21 -15.49
C SER A 52 11.90 -48.02 -14.21
N CYS A 53 11.25 -47.57 -13.14
CA CYS A 53 11.11 -48.24 -11.85
C CYS A 53 10.10 -49.39 -11.91
N VAL A 54 10.44 -50.55 -11.35
CA VAL A 54 9.48 -51.61 -10.95
C VAL A 54 10.00 -52.32 -9.71
N GLY A 55 9.14 -52.41 -8.68
CA GLY A 55 8.92 -53.66 -7.93
C GLY A 55 9.55 -53.83 -6.54
N ALA A 56 8.68 -53.88 -5.52
CA ALA A 56 8.61 -54.87 -4.42
C ALA A 56 9.81 -55.01 -3.46
N SER A 57 9.72 -55.39 -2.18
CA SER A 57 8.67 -55.74 -1.21
C SER A 57 9.38 -55.97 0.14
N SER A 58 8.69 -55.67 1.24
CA SER A 58 8.79 -56.25 2.60
C SER A 58 10.04 -57.03 3.03
N THR A 59 10.62 -56.62 4.17
CA THR A 59 10.97 -57.58 5.24
C THR A 59 11.05 -56.90 6.60
N GLN A 60 10.35 -57.47 7.57
CA GLN A 60 10.43 -57.16 9.00
C GLN A 60 11.75 -57.69 9.57
N LEU A 61 12.35 -56.97 10.52
CA LEU A 61 13.24 -57.56 11.52
C LEU A 61 13.12 -56.78 12.83
N SER A 62 12.72 -57.51 13.87
CA SER A 62 12.64 -57.07 15.25
C SER A 62 14.02 -57.05 15.90
N ALA A 63 14.28 -56.05 16.75
CA ALA A 63 15.11 -56.27 17.95
C ALA A 63 14.82 -55.17 18.99
N ARG A 64 14.30 -55.60 20.15
CA ARG A 64 14.27 -54.83 21.40
C ARG A 64 15.69 -54.72 21.95
N THR A 65 16.09 -53.52 22.36
CA THR A 65 16.94 -53.34 23.55
C THR A 65 16.49 -52.10 24.33
N LYS A 66 16.38 -52.28 25.65
CA LYS A 66 16.06 -51.25 26.64
C LYS A 66 17.32 -50.42 26.91
N GLY A 67 17.17 -49.10 27.01
CA GLY A 67 18.21 -48.20 27.51
C GLY A 67 17.60 -46.84 27.84
N ALA A 68 17.52 -46.54 29.13
CA ALA A 68 16.88 -45.36 29.68
C ALA A 68 17.70 -44.07 29.45
N SER A 69 16.98 -42.95 29.54
CA SER A 69 17.45 -41.66 30.03
C SER A 69 18.38 -40.84 29.12
N ARG A 70 17.74 -39.99 28.31
CA ARG A 70 17.78 -38.51 28.43
C ARG A 70 17.04 -37.96 27.22
N ARG A 71 15.75 -37.63 27.39
CA ARG A 71 15.08 -36.69 26.47
C ARG A 71 15.75 -35.33 26.72
N ALA A 72 16.81 -35.06 25.98
CA ALA A 72 17.13 -33.67 25.66
C ALA A 72 15.97 -33.19 24.80
N THR A 73 15.04 -32.46 25.41
CA THR A 73 14.13 -31.59 24.67
C THR A 73 15.02 -30.65 23.86
N CYS A 74 15.20 -30.99 22.59
CA CYS A 74 15.76 -30.09 21.61
C CYS A 74 14.66 -29.05 21.34
N SER A 75 14.43 -28.15 22.29
CA SER A 75 13.84 -26.84 22.01
C SER A 75 14.93 -26.04 21.28
N ARG A 76 15.22 -26.46 20.05
CA ARG A 76 15.78 -25.57 19.06
C ARG A 76 14.57 -24.96 18.40
N VAL A 77 14.05 -23.90 19.02
CA VAL A 77 13.32 -22.87 18.31
C VAL A 77 14.22 -22.51 17.13
N LEU A 78 13.89 -23.00 15.94
CA LEU A 78 14.44 -22.44 14.71
C LEU A 78 13.74 -21.11 14.48
N SER A 79 13.89 -20.18 15.43
CA SER A 79 13.97 -18.79 15.05
C SER A 79 15.16 -18.77 14.10
N TRP A 80 14.91 -18.71 12.80
CA TRP A 80 15.91 -18.15 11.91
C TRP A 80 16.23 -16.79 12.54
N PRO A 81 17.38 -16.63 13.22
CA PRO A 81 17.70 -15.31 13.70
C PRO A 81 17.91 -14.60 12.39
N PHE A 82 17.09 -13.59 12.08
CA PHE A 82 17.49 -12.56 11.14
C PHE A 82 18.84 -12.08 11.66
N HIS A 83 19.89 -12.69 11.12
CA HIS A 83 21.24 -12.36 11.50
C HIS A 83 21.37 -10.95 11.00
N ARG A 84 21.43 -9.99 11.93
CA ARG A 84 21.85 -8.61 11.65
C ARG A 84 22.87 -8.67 10.52
N PRO A 85 22.70 -7.90 9.44
CA PRO A 85 23.43 -8.06 8.19
C PRO A 85 24.88 -8.44 8.52
N GLY A 86 25.24 -9.69 8.16
CA GLY A 86 26.52 -10.28 8.57
C GLY A 86 27.67 -9.35 8.20
N LYS A 87 28.88 -9.59 8.73
CA LYS A 87 30.05 -8.69 8.54
C LYS A 87 30.29 -8.19 7.10
N TYR A 88 29.77 -8.90 6.09
CA TYR A 88 29.83 -8.61 4.66
C TYR A 88 28.83 -7.54 4.15
N TYR A 89 27.81 -7.13 4.91
CA TYR A 89 26.72 -6.26 4.43
C TYR A 89 26.65 -4.88 5.11
N ARG A 90 27.60 -4.56 6.00
CA ARG A 90 27.59 -3.31 6.79
C ARG A 90 27.59 -2.01 5.97
N GLY A 91 28.17 -2.01 4.76
CA GLY A 91 28.27 -0.82 3.91
C GLY A 91 26.98 -0.44 3.17
N ALA A 92 26.01 -1.37 3.05
CA ALA A 92 24.73 -1.10 2.39
C ALA A 92 23.75 -0.37 3.33
N VAL A 93 23.85 -0.60 4.64
CA VAL A 93 22.95 -0.05 5.67
C VAL A 93 23.05 1.47 5.80
N SER A 94 24.16 2.10 5.39
CA SER A 94 24.34 3.56 5.51
C SER A 94 23.61 4.39 4.45
N ARG A 95 22.89 3.75 3.50
CA ARG A 95 22.20 4.42 2.39
C ARG A 95 20.67 4.40 2.49
N VAL A 96 20.14 3.77 3.53
CA VAL A 96 18.70 3.59 3.74
C VAL A 96 18.34 4.01 5.18
N PRO A 97 17.07 4.36 5.47
CA PRO A 97 16.63 4.64 6.82
C PRO A 97 16.92 3.49 7.78
N SER A 98 17.31 3.79 9.02
CA SER A 98 17.51 2.78 10.05
C SER A 98 16.20 2.24 10.63
N LYS A 99 15.09 2.96 10.40
CA LYS A 99 13.74 2.64 10.88
C LYS A 99 12.71 3.01 9.83
N VAL A 100 11.69 2.18 9.68
CA VAL A 100 10.53 2.42 8.81
C VAL A 100 9.27 2.41 9.64
N LEU A 101 8.39 3.38 9.40
CA LEU A 101 7.02 3.40 9.90
C LEU A 101 6.13 2.70 8.87
N VAL A 102 5.53 1.57 9.29
CA VAL A 102 4.55 0.84 8.50
C VAL A 102 3.16 1.22 8.98
N THR A 103 2.32 1.70 8.07
CA THR A 103 0.90 1.88 8.31
C THR A 103 0.13 0.71 7.74
N GLU A 104 -0.59 0.03 8.61
CA GLU A 104 -1.38 -1.15 8.28
C GLU A 104 -2.76 -0.75 7.75
N SER A 105 -3.12 -1.23 6.56
CA SER A 105 -4.37 -0.86 5.86
C SER A 105 -5.36 -2.01 5.71
N SER A 106 -5.06 -3.21 6.22
CA SER A 106 -5.90 -4.39 6.01
C SER A 106 -7.35 -4.23 6.47
N SER A 107 -7.62 -3.50 7.55
CA SER A 107 -8.99 -3.30 8.07
C SER A 107 -9.81 -2.30 7.25
N ARG A 108 -9.15 -1.41 6.48
CA ARG A 108 -9.78 -0.43 5.58
C ARG A 108 -9.63 -0.87 4.14
N ASP A 109 -8.47 -0.58 3.56
CA ASP A 109 -8.20 -0.78 2.14
C ASP A 109 -8.24 -2.27 1.76
N GLY A 110 -7.71 -3.12 2.63
CA GLY A 110 -7.73 -4.57 2.45
C GLY A 110 -9.14 -5.17 2.41
N LEU A 111 -10.10 -4.58 3.12
CA LEU A 111 -11.49 -5.05 3.12
C LEU A 111 -12.37 -4.32 2.11
N GLN A 112 -12.06 -3.07 1.74
CA GLN A 112 -13.00 -2.16 1.09
C GLN A 112 -13.67 -2.71 -0.18
N SER A 113 -12.94 -3.51 -0.97
CA SER A 113 -13.41 -4.09 -2.23
C SER A 113 -14.14 -5.44 -2.07
N LEU A 114 -14.21 -5.98 -0.86
CA LEU A 114 -14.86 -7.27 -0.60
C LEU A 114 -16.37 -7.18 -0.79
N GLY A 115 -16.95 -8.20 -1.43
CA GLY A 115 -18.39 -8.25 -1.67
C GLY A 115 -19.20 -8.62 -0.40
N ALA A 116 -18.73 -9.58 0.38
CA ALA A 116 -19.40 -10.01 1.60
C ALA A 116 -19.01 -9.10 2.78
N PHE A 117 -20.02 -8.66 3.55
CA PHE A 117 -19.79 -7.79 4.68
C PHE A 117 -19.01 -8.50 5.80
N VAL A 118 -17.86 -7.95 6.18
CA VAL A 118 -17.12 -8.42 7.37
C VAL A 118 -17.72 -7.80 8.63
N PRO A 119 -18.17 -8.59 9.61
CA PRO A 119 -18.76 -8.08 10.85
C PRO A 119 -17.84 -7.13 11.62
N THR A 120 -18.43 -6.11 12.25
CA THR A 120 -17.71 -5.09 13.05
C THR A 120 -16.77 -5.71 14.08
N ALA A 121 -17.23 -6.72 14.83
CA ALA A 121 -16.40 -7.39 15.84
C ALA A 121 -15.16 -8.08 15.25
N ALA A 122 -15.23 -8.59 14.01
CA ALA A 122 -14.09 -9.18 13.33
C ALA A 122 -13.08 -8.10 12.89
N LYS A 123 -13.55 -6.92 12.46
CA LYS A 123 -12.69 -5.77 12.15
C LYS A 123 -11.96 -5.25 13.39
N VAL A 124 -12.67 -5.11 14.51
CA VAL A 124 -12.09 -4.74 15.80
C VAL A 124 -11.03 -5.75 16.23
N GLY A 125 -11.36 -7.05 16.20
CA GLY A 125 -10.43 -8.11 16.55
C GLY A 125 -9.18 -8.14 15.64
N LEU A 126 -9.35 -7.89 14.34
CA LEU A 126 -8.23 -7.76 13.41
C LEU A 126 -7.26 -6.65 13.85
N ILE A 127 -7.77 -5.45 14.14
CA ILE A 127 -6.94 -4.31 14.55
C ILE A 127 -6.23 -4.60 15.89
N GLU A 128 -6.95 -5.06 16.92
CA GLU A 128 -6.37 -5.31 18.25
C GLU A 128 -5.32 -6.44 18.23
N ASN A 129 -5.55 -7.49 17.44
CA ASN A 129 -4.60 -8.59 17.31
C ASN A 129 -3.35 -8.17 16.51
N LEU A 130 -3.51 -7.38 15.45
CA LEU A 130 -2.38 -6.80 14.72
C LEU A 130 -1.59 -5.79 15.57
N ALA A 131 -2.27 -5.02 16.41
CA ALA A 131 -1.62 -4.14 17.38
C ALA A 131 -0.78 -4.94 18.40
N SER A 132 -1.29 -6.10 18.83
CA SER A 132 -0.56 -7.02 19.71
C SER A 132 0.70 -7.60 19.04
N ALA A 133 0.73 -7.67 17.70
CA ALA A 133 1.90 -8.03 16.90
C ALA A 133 2.85 -6.85 16.62
N GLY A 134 2.70 -5.71 17.31
CA GLY A 134 3.64 -4.58 17.23
C GLY A 134 3.28 -3.49 16.23
N ILE A 135 2.18 -3.63 15.48
CA ILE A 135 1.70 -2.57 14.59
C ILE A 135 1.17 -1.40 15.42
N ARG A 136 1.52 -0.16 15.06
CA ARG A 136 1.17 1.05 15.81
C ARG A 136 0.38 2.08 15.02
N THR A 137 0.44 2.06 13.70
CA THR A 137 -0.29 3.01 12.87
C THR A 137 -1.21 2.24 11.94
N PHE A 138 -2.50 2.60 11.96
CA PHE A 138 -3.50 1.97 11.11
C PHE A 138 -4.17 2.99 10.21
N ASP A 139 -4.36 2.62 8.95
CA ASP A 139 -5.48 3.12 8.18
C ASP A 139 -6.71 2.25 8.51
N ALA A 140 -7.40 2.61 9.59
CA ALA A 140 -8.29 1.69 10.27
C ALA A 140 -9.67 1.58 9.60
N VAL A 141 -10.24 2.72 9.21
CA VAL A 141 -11.64 2.85 8.75
C VAL A 141 -11.80 3.91 7.66
N SER A 142 -13.00 4.00 7.08
CA SER A 142 -13.33 5.05 6.11
C SER A 142 -14.74 5.59 6.37
N PHE A 143 -14.88 6.92 6.35
CA PHE A 143 -16.15 7.63 6.54
C PHE A 143 -16.74 8.07 5.19
N VAL A 144 -16.78 7.11 4.26
CA VAL A 144 -17.38 7.24 2.92
C VAL A 144 -18.89 7.01 2.96
N ASN A 145 -19.55 7.24 1.83
CA ASN A 145 -20.98 6.93 1.72
C ASN A 145 -21.21 5.40 1.85
N PRO A 146 -21.96 4.92 2.86
CA PRO A 146 -22.21 3.49 3.05
C PRO A 146 -22.93 2.81 1.88
N LYS A 147 -23.63 3.58 1.04
CA LYS A 147 -24.24 3.04 -0.19
C LYS A 147 -23.21 2.76 -1.28
N ALA A 148 -22.15 3.57 -1.34
CA ALA A 148 -21.07 3.40 -2.33
C ALA A 148 -20.09 2.31 -1.87
N VAL A 149 -19.81 2.26 -0.56
CA VAL A 149 -18.88 1.30 0.03
C VAL A 149 -19.52 0.67 1.28
N PRO A 150 -20.41 -0.33 1.12
CA PRO A 150 -21.12 -0.96 2.24
C PRO A 150 -20.19 -1.57 3.28
N GLN A 151 -19.02 -2.02 2.84
CA GLN A 151 -18.02 -2.65 3.70
C GLN A 151 -17.46 -1.68 4.77
N MET A 152 -17.56 -0.36 4.55
CA MET A 152 -17.08 0.69 5.47
C MET A 152 -18.22 1.37 6.24
N ALA A 153 -19.44 0.81 6.21
CA ALA A 153 -20.63 1.42 6.82
C ALA A 153 -20.55 1.59 8.35
N ASP A 154 -19.71 0.78 9.01
CA ASP A 154 -19.61 0.63 10.46
C ASP A 154 -18.32 1.24 11.05
N GLY A 155 -17.71 2.21 10.35
CA GLY A 155 -16.42 2.79 10.75
C GLY A 155 -16.44 3.41 12.16
N ALA A 156 -17.52 4.08 12.55
CA ALA A 156 -17.64 4.66 13.90
C ALA A 156 -17.73 3.57 14.97
N GLU A 157 -18.48 2.51 14.70
CA GLU A 157 -18.65 1.36 15.59
C GLU A 157 -17.35 0.56 15.73
N VAL A 158 -16.55 0.44 14.67
CA VAL A 158 -15.21 -0.16 14.74
C VAL A 158 -14.31 0.65 15.67
N ILE A 159 -14.23 1.98 15.50
CA ILE A 159 -13.39 2.82 16.37
C ILE A 159 -13.85 2.74 17.82
N ALA A 160 -15.17 2.80 18.07
CA ALA A 160 -15.73 2.70 19.41
C ALA A 160 -15.57 1.31 20.05
N GLY A 161 -15.44 0.26 19.24
CA GLY A 161 -15.28 -1.12 19.68
C GLY A 161 -13.85 -1.48 20.11
N ILE A 162 -12.85 -0.70 19.70
CA ILE A 162 -11.45 -0.91 20.10
C ILE A 162 -11.28 -0.46 21.55
N THR A 163 -11.05 -1.44 22.43
CA THR A 163 -10.92 -1.20 23.88
C THR A 163 -9.46 -1.25 24.34
N ASN A 164 -8.61 -1.98 23.62
CA ASN A 164 -7.20 -2.13 23.91
C ASN A 164 -6.33 -1.35 22.91
N ARG A 165 -6.47 -0.01 22.93
CA ARG A 165 -5.79 0.88 21.97
C ARG A 165 -4.32 1.16 22.30
N GLY A 166 -3.93 1.23 23.58
CA GLY A 166 -2.56 1.57 23.96
C GLY A 166 -2.06 2.85 23.29
N ASP A 167 -0.89 2.78 22.64
CA ASP A 167 -0.25 3.83 21.83
C ASP A 167 -0.57 3.72 20.33
N VAL A 168 -1.61 2.96 19.95
CA VAL A 168 -2.01 2.78 18.55
C VAL A 168 -2.72 4.01 18.01
N GLU A 169 -2.22 4.49 16.87
CA GLU A 169 -2.82 5.53 16.05
C GLU A 169 -3.83 4.93 15.07
N LEU A 170 -5.06 5.43 15.12
CA LEU A 170 -6.17 4.98 14.28
C LEU A 170 -6.53 6.07 13.27
N GLY A 171 -6.30 5.79 12.00
CA GLY A 171 -6.66 6.66 10.88
C GLY A 171 -8.06 6.38 10.33
N GLY A 172 -8.69 7.44 9.82
CA GLY A 172 -9.96 7.37 9.10
C GLY A 172 -9.88 8.12 7.77
N LEU A 173 -10.16 7.44 6.65
CA LEU A 173 -10.26 8.09 5.33
C LEU A 173 -11.56 8.89 5.21
N VAL A 174 -11.48 10.12 4.68
CA VAL A 174 -12.62 11.03 4.54
C VAL A 174 -12.69 11.60 3.12
N PRO A 175 -13.79 11.41 2.38
CA PRO A 175 -13.92 11.92 1.01
C PRO A 175 -14.48 13.36 0.94
N ASN A 176 -15.01 13.88 2.06
CA ASN A 176 -15.67 15.19 2.13
C ASN A 176 -15.86 15.64 3.59
N MET A 177 -16.40 16.85 3.77
CA MET A 177 -16.61 17.48 5.08
C MET A 177 -17.52 16.67 6.02
N LYS A 178 -18.55 16.01 5.49
CA LYS A 178 -19.43 15.16 6.31
C LYS A 178 -18.68 13.93 6.84
N GLY A 179 -17.85 13.31 6.01
CA GLY A 179 -16.97 12.22 6.43
C GLY A 179 -15.96 12.68 7.48
N PHE A 180 -15.41 13.88 7.30
CA PHE A 180 -14.50 14.51 8.26
C PHE A 180 -15.15 14.75 9.63
N GLU A 181 -16.34 15.35 9.68
CA GLU A 181 -17.09 15.55 10.92
C GLU A 181 -17.39 14.22 11.63
N ALA A 182 -17.76 13.18 10.87
CA ALA A 182 -18.01 11.84 11.41
C ALA A 182 -16.73 11.19 11.96
N ALA A 183 -15.60 11.36 11.27
CA ALA A 183 -14.31 10.85 11.70
C ALA A 183 -13.84 11.50 13.01
N LEU A 184 -13.96 12.84 13.12
CA LEU A 184 -13.67 13.56 14.36
C LEU A 184 -14.58 13.12 15.50
N ALA A 185 -15.88 12.95 15.24
CA ALA A 185 -16.83 12.48 16.25
C ALA A 185 -16.53 11.05 16.72
N ALA A 186 -15.97 10.21 15.85
CA ALA A 186 -15.53 8.86 16.19
C ALA A 186 -14.21 8.84 17.00
N GLY A 187 -13.42 9.92 16.97
CA GLY A 187 -12.17 10.03 17.73
C GLY A 187 -10.96 9.39 17.06
N VAL A 188 -10.86 9.47 15.73
CA VAL A 188 -9.66 9.08 14.98
C VAL A 188 -8.49 10.03 15.27
N ASP A 189 -7.25 9.52 15.21
CA ASP A 189 -6.03 10.34 15.37
C ASP A 189 -5.57 10.97 14.08
N THR A 190 -5.84 10.30 12.95
CA THR A 190 -5.32 10.70 11.64
C THR A 190 -6.45 10.78 10.62
N ILE A 191 -6.52 11.89 9.90
CA ILE A 191 -7.47 12.09 8.80
C ILE A 191 -6.77 11.74 7.48
N GLY A 192 -7.28 10.70 6.81
CA GLY A 192 -6.87 10.30 5.48
C GLY A 192 -7.62 11.09 4.40
N LEU A 193 -6.89 11.80 3.56
CA LEU A 193 -7.41 12.64 2.47
C LEU A 193 -7.02 12.01 1.14
N LEU A 194 -7.92 11.96 0.16
CA LEU A 194 -7.68 11.23 -1.09
C LEU A 194 -7.88 12.12 -2.31
N THR A 195 -6.89 12.13 -3.20
CA THR A 195 -6.95 12.60 -4.58
C THR A 195 -6.24 11.60 -5.50
N ALA A 196 -6.10 11.93 -6.78
CA ALA A 196 -5.32 11.18 -7.76
C ALA A 196 -4.50 12.11 -8.64
N ALA A 197 -3.55 11.55 -9.39
CA ALA A 197 -2.84 12.28 -10.46
C ALA A 197 -3.69 12.38 -11.75
N SER A 198 -4.72 11.54 -11.89
CA SER A 198 -5.56 11.41 -13.08
C SER A 198 -6.99 11.87 -12.83
N ASP A 199 -7.51 12.74 -13.71
CA ASP A 199 -8.90 13.19 -13.66
C ASP A 199 -9.87 12.04 -13.91
N GLU A 200 -9.66 11.22 -14.95
CA GLU A 200 -10.55 10.11 -15.26
C GLU A 200 -10.62 9.09 -14.12
N PHE A 201 -9.49 8.82 -13.45
CA PHE A 201 -9.50 7.96 -12.27
C PHE A 201 -10.27 8.59 -11.12
N ASN A 202 -10.01 9.86 -10.82
CA ASN A 202 -10.62 10.54 -9.69
C ASN A 202 -12.14 10.69 -9.86
N GLU A 203 -12.61 10.99 -11.06
CA GLU A 203 -14.03 11.07 -11.38
C GLU A 203 -14.73 9.73 -11.17
N ARG A 204 -14.12 8.63 -11.63
CA ARG A 204 -14.67 7.28 -11.46
C ARG A 204 -14.63 6.78 -10.01
N ASN A 205 -13.69 7.28 -9.21
CA ASN A 205 -13.48 6.82 -7.84
C ASN A 205 -14.27 7.65 -6.81
N ILE A 206 -14.26 8.97 -6.93
CA ILE A 206 -14.86 9.90 -5.95
C ILE A 206 -15.81 10.94 -6.57
N ASN A 207 -16.16 10.79 -7.85
CA ASN A 207 -17.08 11.67 -8.58
C ASN A 207 -16.67 13.15 -8.44
N ALA A 208 -15.40 13.41 -8.76
CA ALA A 208 -14.76 14.72 -8.76
C ALA A 208 -13.53 14.71 -9.67
N THR A 209 -13.25 15.83 -10.34
CA THR A 209 -11.93 16.06 -10.94
C THR A 209 -10.86 16.17 -9.85
N VAL A 210 -9.58 16.10 -10.22
CA VAL A 210 -8.45 16.31 -9.30
C VAL A 210 -8.56 17.69 -8.65
N ASP A 211 -8.85 18.73 -9.44
CA ASP A 211 -9.06 20.09 -8.94
C ASP A 211 -10.19 20.16 -7.91
N GLU A 212 -11.35 19.56 -8.19
CA GLU A 212 -12.47 19.55 -7.24
C GLU A 212 -12.14 18.80 -5.95
N ALA A 213 -11.40 17.69 -6.05
CA ALA A 213 -10.94 16.94 -4.89
C ALA A 213 -9.93 17.76 -4.07
N MET A 214 -8.98 18.44 -4.71
CA MET A 214 -8.04 19.35 -4.07
C MET A 214 -8.77 20.48 -3.33
N HIS A 215 -9.82 21.07 -3.91
CA HIS A 215 -10.66 22.07 -3.22
C HIS A 215 -11.43 21.49 -2.02
N ARG A 216 -11.87 20.22 -2.09
CA ARG A 216 -12.47 19.53 -0.92
C ARG A 216 -11.43 19.33 0.17
N ILE A 217 -10.23 18.85 -0.19
CA ILE A 217 -9.12 18.63 0.74
C ILE A 217 -8.73 19.93 1.43
N ARG A 218 -8.53 21.02 0.68
CA ARG A 218 -8.16 22.33 1.24
C ARG A 218 -9.13 22.81 2.31
N ARG A 219 -10.44 22.61 2.10
CA ARG A 219 -11.46 22.97 3.09
C ARG A 219 -11.35 22.14 4.37
N ILE A 220 -11.02 20.85 4.26
CA ILE A 220 -10.82 19.98 5.43
C ILE A 220 -9.55 20.39 6.18
N LEU A 221 -8.45 20.63 5.47
CA LEU A 221 -7.17 21.04 6.07
C LEU A 221 -7.30 22.32 6.91
N LEU A 222 -8.15 23.26 6.50
CA LEU A 222 -8.43 24.48 7.27
C LEU A 222 -9.16 24.26 8.60
N GLU A 223 -9.80 23.11 8.78
CA GLU A 223 -10.65 22.79 9.94
C GLU A 223 -10.02 21.70 10.83
N ILE A 224 -8.81 21.22 10.53
CA ILE A 224 -8.13 20.18 11.32
C ILE A 224 -7.86 20.69 12.74
N PRO A 225 -8.39 20.02 13.79
CA PRO A 225 -8.14 20.41 15.16
C PRO A 225 -6.71 20.04 15.59
N ARG A 226 -6.18 20.78 16.57
CA ARG A 226 -4.88 20.45 17.17
C ARG A 226 -4.88 19.03 17.74
N GLY A 227 -3.82 18.28 17.45
CA GLY A 227 -3.64 16.91 17.93
C GLY A 227 -4.22 15.84 17.01
N VAL A 228 -4.85 16.22 15.90
CA VAL A 228 -5.23 15.30 14.82
C VAL A 228 -4.26 15.48 13.66
N SER A 229 -3.64 14.38 13.25
CA SER A 229 -2.69 14.33 12.14
C SER A 229 -3.43 14.17 10.81
N THR A 230 -2.73 14.41 9.71
CA THR A 230 -3.26 14.30 8.36
C THR A 230 -2.33 13.50 7.45
N ARG A 231 -2.95 12.73 6.56
CA ARG A 231 -2.25 12.00 5.52
C ARG A 231 -3.00 12.14 4.21
N SER A 232 -2.37 12.79 3.24
CA SER A 232 -2.94 12.93 1.90
C SER A 232 -2.41 11.87 0.96
N TYR A 233 -3.29 11.28 0.17
CA TYR A 233 -2.98 10.25 -0.80
C TYR A 233 -3.13 10.79 -2.21
N ILE A 234 -2.10 10.59 -3.03
CA ILE A 234 -2.16 10.82 -4.47
C ILE A 234 -2.19 9.44 -5.14
N SER A 235 -3.39 8.99 -5.51
CA SER A 235 -3.56 7.77 -6.30
C SER A 235 -2.98 7.92 -7.71
N THR A 236 -2.78 6.79 -8.37
CA THR A 236 -2.26 6.70 -9.74
C THR A 236 -0.95 7.45 -9.93
N ALA A 237 -0.08 7.55 -8.91
CA ALA A 237 1.10 8.42 -8.93
C ALA A 237 2.13 8.09 -10.04
N THR A 238 2.07 6.91 -10.64
CA THR A 238 2.89 6.58 -11.82
C THR A 238 2.04 6.16 -13.01
N HIS A 239 0.92 5.46 -12.76
CA HIS A 239 0.06 4.93 -13.80
C HIS A 239 -1.41 5.02 -13.40
N CYS A 240 -2.20 5.55 -14.32
CA CYS A 240 -3.64 5.44 -14.32
C CYS A 240 -4.08 4.26 -15.21
N PRO A 241 -5.07 3.45 -14.79
CA PRO A 241 -5.64 2.39 -15.64
C PRO A 241 -6.38 2.91 -16.88
N PHE A 242 -6.70 4.21 -16.93
CA PHE A 242 -7.45 4.83 -18.02
C PHE A 242 -6.58 5.75 -18.88
N GLU A 243 -5.79 6.62 -18.25
CA GLU A 243 -4.96 7.62 -18.93
C GLU A 243 -3.51 7.16 -19.17
N GLY A 244 -3.08 6.05 -18.56
CA GLY A 244 -1.73 5.51 -18.74
C GLY A 244 -0.69 6.15 -17.81
N GLU A 245 0.54 6.30 -18.28
CA GLU A 245 1.64 6.91 -17.50
C GLU A 245 1.29 8.33 -17.06
N GLN A 246 1.71 8.70 -15.85
CA GLN A 246 1.48 10.01 -15.26
C GLN A 246 2.77 10.81 -15.17
N ASP A 247 2.66 12.13 -15.29
CA ASP A 247 3.78 13.07 -15.25
C ASP A 247 4.30 13.24 -13.80
N PRO A 248 5.57 12.90 -13.50
CA PRO A 248 6.17 13.13 -12.18
C PRO A 248 6.13 14.58 -11.71
N ASP A 249 6.26 15.57 -12.61
CA ASP A 249 6.22 16.99 -12.26
C ASP A 249 4.83 17.38 -11.74
N TRP A 250 3.78 16.84 -12.35
CA TRP A 250 2.41 17.04 -11.91
C TRP A 250 2.17 16.44 -10.52
N VAL A 251 2.68 15.22 -10.27
CA VAL A 251 2.55 14.58 -8.96
C VAL A 251 3.34 15.35 -7.89
N ALA A 252 4.54 15.85 -8.22
CA ALA A 252 5.33 16.71 -7.35
C ALA A 252 4.58 18.01 -7.00
N HIS A 253 3.95 18.65 -7.99
CA HIS A 253 3.13 19.85 -7.76
C HIS A 253 1.94 19.58 -6.82
N LEU A 254 1.22 18.48 -7.02
CA LEU A 254 0.13 18.08 -6.13
C LEU A 254 0.63 17.83 -4.71
N ALA A 255 1.76 17.13 -4.57
CA ALA A 255 2.39 16.81 -3.30
C ALA A 255 2.82 18.07 -2.54
N GLU A 256 3.53 18.98 -3.20
CA GLU A 256 3.94 20.29 -2.65
C GLU A 256 2.71 21.08 -2.19
N THR A 257 1.69 21.18 -3.03
CA THR A 257 0.46 21.92 -2.73
C THR A 257 -0.25 21.39 -1.48
N LEU A 258 -0.37 20.06 -1.34
CA LEU A 258 -0.99 19.43 -0.16
C LEU A 258 -0.21 19.74 1.12
N ILE A 259 1.12 19.69 1.02
CA ILE A 259 2.05 19.96 2.11
C ILE A 259 1.98 21.44 2.53
N GLU A 260 1.94 22.37 1.57
CA GLU A 260 1.77 23.81 1.81
C GLU A 260 0.43 24.17 2.44
N TRP A 261 -0.64 23.45 2.07
CA TRP A 261 -1.97 23.64 2.67
C TRP A 261 -2.10 23.06 4.07
N GLY A 262 -1.07 22.37 4.58
CA GLY A 262 -1.00 21.90 5.95
C GLY A 262 -1.21 20.41 6.15
N SER A 263 -1.19 19.59 5.09
CA SER A 263 -1.15 18.14 5.26
C SER A 263 0.18 17.72 5.87
N ASP A 264 0.22 16.87 6.91
CA ASP A 264 1.46 16.50 7.58
C ASP A 264 2.34 15.62 6.68
N THR A 265 1.72 14.69 5.96
CA THR A 265 2.39 13.76 5.05
C THR A 265 1.61 13.54 3.77
N VAL A 266 2.34 13.26 2.69
CA VAL A 266 1.79 12.85 1.40
C VAL A 266 2.26 11.45 1.04
N TYR A 267 1.32 10.59 0.64
CA TYR A 267 1.57 9.21 0.24
C TYR A 267 1.34 9.07 -1.26
N LEU A 268 2.39 8.59 -1.94
CA LEU A 268 2.41 8.36 -3.37
C LEU A 268 1.87 6.94 -3.64
N GLY A 269 0.66 6.88 -4.18
CA GLY A 269 -0.08 5.65 -4.40
C GLY A 269 0.14 5.08 -5.79
N GLU A 270 0.78 3.92 -5.88
CA GLU A 270 0.83 3.12 -7.10
C GLU A 270 -0.33 2.12 -7.12
N THR A 271 -1.47 2.61 -7.59
CA THR A 271 -2.79 1.99 -7.41
C THR A 271 -3.01 0.69 -8.18
N ILE A 272 -2.24 0.43 -9.23
CA ILE A 272 -2.48 -0.75 -10.10
C ILE A 272 -1.34 -1.76 -10.06
N GLY A 273 -0.25 -1.49 -9.35
CA GLY A 273 0.88 -2.39 -9.18
C GLY A 273 1.80 -2.48 -10.40
N LYS A 274 1.71 -1.54 -11.36
CA LYS A 274 2.41 -1.60 -12.66
C LYS A 274 3.79 -0.94 -12.65
N ALA A 275 4.07 -0.07 -11.68
CA ALA A 275 5.35 0.63 -11.65
C ALA A 275 6.52 -0.36 -11.55
N THR A 276 7.59 -0.05 -12.25
CA THR A 276 8.89 -0.70 -12.07
C THR A 276 9.82 0.24 -11.31
N PRO A 277 10.99 -0.24 -10.83
CA PRO A 277 11.93 0.55 -10.06
C PRO A 277 12.26 1.93 -10.66
N PHE A 278 12.46 2.03 -11.98
CA PHE A 278 12.77 3.32 -12.63
C PHE A 278 11.60 4.30 -12.67
N HIS A 279 10.35 3.82 -12.64
CA HIS A 279 9.19 4.72 -12.52
C HIS A 279 9.14 5.34 -11.12
N ILE A 280 9.44 4.55 -10.09
CA ILE A 280 9.49 5.03 -8.70
C ILE A 280 10.68 5.95 -8.48
N GLU A 281 11.83 5.63 -9.08
CA GLU A 281 13.01 6.50 -9.05
C GLU A 281 12.70 7.87 -9.65
N ALA A 282 12.18 7.90 -10.89
CA ALA A 282 11.80 9.15 -11.53
C ALA A 282 10.74 9.93 -10.74
N LEU A 283 9.72 9.26 -10.23
CA LEU A 283 8.69 9.89 -9.40
C LEU A 283 9.30 10.54 -8.14
N LEU A 284 10.14 9.80 -7.41
CA LEU A 284 10.72 10.29 -6.17
C LEU A 284 11.77 11.37 -6.40
N ASP A 285 12.56 11.29 -7.48
CA ASP A 285 13.54 12.33 -7.79
C ASP A 285 12.84 13.70 -7.96
N HIS A 286 11.68 13.76 -8.60
CA HIS A 286 10.89 15.00 -8.73
C HIS A 286 10.19 15.42 -7.44
N VAL A 287 9.51 14.48 -6.75
CA VAL A 287 8.77 14.82 -5.52
C VAL A 287 9.70 15.28 -4.41
N LEU A 288 10.90 14.69 -4.29
CA LEU A 288 11.85 15.01 -3.23
C LEU A 288 12.63 16.30 -3.46
N GLU A 289 12.52 16.92 -4.65
CA GLU A 289 13.01 18.29 -4.87
C GLU A 289 12.16 19.34 -4.15
N VAL A 290 10.87 19.05 -3.94
CA VAL A 290 9.88 20.00 -3.41
C VAL A 290 9.30 19.59 -2.04
N VAL A 291 9.29 18.28 -1.71
CA VAL A 291 8.80 17.77 -0.42
C VAL A 291 9.92 17.01 0.32
N PRO A 292 10.20 17.34 1.59
CA PRO A 292 11.15 16.58 2.41
C PRO A 292 10.79 15.09 2.53
N ALA A 293 11.79 14.22 2.44
CA ALA A 293 11.61 12.76 2.45
C ALA A 293 10.88 12.22 3.68
N ASP A 294 11.02 12.88 4.84
CA ASP A 294 10.34 12.49 6.09
C ASP A 294 8.84 12.83 6.11
N ARG A 295 8.36 13.58 5.11
CA ARG A 295 6.94 13.89 4.86
C ARG A 295 6.36 13.13 3.67
N VAL A 296 7.16 12.31 2.99
CA VAL A 296 6.72 11.45 1.88
C VAL A 296 6.53 10.02 2.39
N GLY A 297 5.45 9.38 1.96
CA GLY A 297 5.21 7.94 2.09
C GLY A 297 4.93 7.30 0.74
N ILE A 298 5.04 5.98 0.69
CA ILE A 298 4.68 5.18 -0.48
C ILE A 298 3.56 4.19 -0.15
N HIS A 299 2.65 4.02 -1.09
CA HIS A 299 1.59 3.02 -1.03
C HIS A 299 1.65 2.21 -2.33
N LEU A 300 2.12 0.97 -2.25
CA LEU A 300 2.46 0.16 -3.42
C LEU A 300 1.60 -1.10 -3.47
N HIS A 301 0.91 -1.29 -4.59
CA HIS A 301 0.26 -2.55 -4.89
C HIS A 301 1.24 -3.55 -5.51
N ASP A 302 1.02 -4.84 -5.24
CA ASP A 302 1.88 -5.94 -5.72
C ASP A 302 1.24 -6.75 -6.85
N THR A 303 0.31 -6.15 -7.60
CA THR A 303 -0.41 -6.78 -8.73
C THR A 303 0.53 -7.47 -9.73
N TYR A 304 1.65 -6.82 -10.06
CA TYR A 304 2.65 -7.36 -11.00
C TYR A 304 3.94 -7.83 -10.31
N GLY A 305 3.92 -8.03 -8.98
CA GLY A 305 5.09 -8.49 -8.23
C GLY A 305 6.22 -7.46 -8.10
N GLN A 306 5.89 -6.16 -8.21
CA GLN A 306 6.88 -5.08 -8.24
C GLN A 306 7.05 -4.38 -6.88
N ALA A 307 6.15 -4.59 -5.91
CA ALA A 307 6.05 -3.72 -4.75
C ALA A 307 7.34 -3.71 -3.91
N LEU A 308 7.92 -4.87 -3.59
CA LEU A 308 9.17 -4.93 -2.81
C LEU A 308 10.38 -4.31 -3.54
N ALA A 309 10.47 -4.47 -4.86
CA ALA A 309 11.54 -3.87 -5.65
C ALA A 309 11.41 -2.34 -5.64
N ASN A 310 10.18 -1.85 -5.80
CA ASN A 310 9.84 -0.43 -5.71
C ASN A 310 10.06 0.15 -4.30
N THR A 311 9.74 -0.61 -3.25
CA THR A 311 10.05 -0.25 -1.87
C THR A 311 11.55 -0.05 -1.66
N THR A 312 12.39 -0.89 -2.27
CA THR A 312 13.85 -0.76 -2.15
C THR A 312 14.34 0.57 -2.73
N VAL A 313 13.80 0.99 -3.88
CA VAL A 313 14.11 2.31 -4.48
C VAL A 313 13.69 3.45 -3.55
N ALA A 314 12.50 3.36 -2.96
CA ALA A 314 12.03 4.37 -2.02
C ALA A 314 12.93 4.49 -0.77
N LEU A 315 13.37 3.36 -0.22
CA LEU A 315 14.34 3.33 0.88
C LEU A 315 15.66 3.99 0.52
N GLU A 316 16.19 3.73 -0.68
CA GLU A 316 17.44 4.33 -1.17
C GLU A 316 17.33 5.85 -1.36
N ARG A 317 16.11 6.39 -1.51
CA ARG A 317 15.81 7.82 -1.53
C ARG A 317 15.43 8.40 -0.16
N GLY A 318 15.57 7.62 0.90
CA GLY A 318 15.35 8.07 2.27
C GLY A 318 13.88 8.05 2.71
N VAL A 319 12.96 7.55 1.89
CA VAL A 319 11.54 7.41 2.27
C VAL A 319 11.40 6.29 3.30
N ALA A 320 10.86 6.65 4.47
CA ALA A 320 10.77 5.76 5.63
C ALA A 320 9.32 5.47 6.07
N ARG A 321 8.33 5.85 5.26
CA ARG A 321 6.90 5.68 5.54
C ARG A 321 6.26 4.83 4.45
N MET A 322 5.60 3.76 4.85
CA MET A 322 5.09 2.76 3.92
C MET A 322 3.71 2.28 4.35
N ASP A 323 2.80 2.17 3.40
CA ASP A 323 1.57 1.43 3.61
C ASP A 323 1.76 -0.04 3.24
N SER A 324 1.12 -0.92 4.00
CA SER A 324 1.00 -2.34 3.67
C SER A 324 -0.30 -2.91 4.22
N SER A 325 -0.67 -4.10 3.75
CA SER A 325 -1.86 -4.80 4.23
C SER A 325 -1.50 -6.20 4.69
N ALA A 326 -1.83 -6.56 5.93
CA ALA A 326 -1.65 -7.89 6.47
C ALA A 326 -2.30 -8.94 5.55
N GLY A 327 -1.61 -10.06 5.33
CA GLY A 327 -2.02 -11.12 4.42
C GLY A 327 -2.02 -10.75 2.94
N GLY A 328 -1.58 -9.54 2.56
CA GLY A 328 -1.76 -9.01 1.21
C GLY A 328 -3.24 -8.87 0.85
N LEU A 329 -4.06 -8.46 1.82
CA LEU A 329 -5.48 -8.18 1.61
C LEU A 329 -5.68 -6.94 0.71
N GLY A 330 -6.82 -6.94 0.03
CA GLY A 330 -7.22 -5.87 -0.88
C GLY A 330 -7.31 -6.37 -2.32
N GLY A 331 -7.18 -5.42 -3.23
CA GLY A 331 -7.37 -5.63 -4.65
C GLY A 331 -7.99 -4.41 -5.28
N CYS A 332 -7.59 -4.11 -6.52
CA CYS A 332 -8.15 -2.98 -7.25
C CYS A 332 -9.41 -3.44 -8.00
N PRO A 333 -10.60 -2.85 -7.74
CA PRO A 333 -11.83 -3.21 -8.47
C PRO A 333 -11.72 -2.90 -9.96
N TYR A 334 -10.80 -2.00 -10.34
CA TYR A 334 -10.55 -1.61 -11.72
C TYR A 334 -9.50 -2.49 -12.43
N ALA A 335 -8.84 -3.41 -11.72
CA ALA A 335 -7.87 -4.35 -12.29
C ALA A 335 -8.26 -5.80 -11.94
N PRO A 336 -9.05 -6.48 -12.81
CA PRO A 336 -9.44 -7.86 -12.58
C PRO A 336 -8.22 -8.76 -12.34
N GLY A 337 -8.20 -9.45 -11.20
CA GLY A 337 -7.10 -10.34 -10.80
C GLY A 337 -5.93 -9.66 -10.08
N ALA A 338 -6.05 -8.37 -9.73
CA ALA A 338 -5.05 -7.70 -8.91
C ALA A 338 -4.96 -8.31 -7.51
N THR A 339 -3.74 -8.72 -7.11
CA THR A 339 -3.42 -9.19 -5.75
C THR A 339 -3.58 -8.10 -4.69
N GLY A 340 -3.58 -6.81 -5.09
CA GLY A 340 -3.85 -5.68 -4.21
C GLY A 340 -2.59 -5.13 -3.56
N ASN A 341 -2.67 -4.80 -2.28
CA ASN A 341 -1.58 -4.22 -1.48
C ASN A 341 -0.38 -5.16 -1.34
N ILE A 342 0.80 -4.57 -1.13
CA ILE A 342 1.94 -5.31 -0.58
C ILE A 342 1.57 -5.93 0.77
N ALA A 343 1.92 -7.21 0.95
CA ALA A 343 1.69 -7.90 2.21
C ALA A 343 2.62 -7.37 3.31
N THR A 344 2.07 -7.04 4.49
CA THR A 344 2.84 -6.54 5.64
C THR A 344 3.96 -7.51 6.03
N GLU A 345 3.70 -8.81 5.98
CA GLU A 345 4.67 -9.86 6.30
C GLU A 345 5.82 -9.91 5.28
N ASP A 346 5.52 -9.74 3.99
CA ASP A 346 6.53 -9.71 2.92
C ASP A 346 7.42 -8.47 3.07
N LEU A 347 6.83 -7.33 3.43
CA LEU A 347 7.54 -6.08 3.70
C LEU A 347 8.45 -6.22 4.93
N VAL A 348 7.90 -6.65 6.06
CA VAL A 348 8.66 -6.83 7.31
C VAL A 348 9.79 -7.83 7.13
N TYR A 349 9.55 -8.94 6.41
CA TYR A 349 10.60 -9.91 6.09
C TYR A 349 11.80 -9.26 5.38
N MET A 350 11.53 -8.42 4.38
CA MET A 350 12.58 -7.72 3.65
C MET A 350 13.31 -6.71 4.55
N LEU A 351 12.57 -5.89 5.30
CA LEU A 351 13.13 -4.85 6.18
C LEU A 351 14.01 -5.46 7.29
N ASP A 352 13.56 -6.54 7.94
CA ASP A 352 14.35 -7.28 8.93
C ASP A 352 15.63 -7.85 8.31
N GLY A 353 15.54 -8.37 7.08
CA GLY A 353 16.67 -8.87 6.29
C GLY A 353 17.70 -7.79 5.97
N MET A 354 17.24 -6.57 5.74
CA MET A 354 18.07 -5.38 5.53
C MET A 354 18.60 -4.79 6.84
N GLY A 355 18.11 -5.26 8.00
CA GLY A 355 18.46 -4.73 9.31
C GLY A 355 17.81 -3.38 9.63
N ILE A 356 16.66 -3.08 9.02
CA ILE A 356 15.87 -1.87 9.23
C ILE A 356 14.82 -2.17 10.32
N GLU A 357 14.74 -1.32 11.33
CA GLU A 357 13.78 -1.50 12.42
C GLU A 357 12.35 -1.16 11.98
N THR A 358 11.40 -2.02 12.33
CA THR A 358 9.95 -1.75 12.22
C THR A 358 9.24 -1.82 13.57
N GLY A 359 9.69 -2.71 14.46
CA GLY A 359 9.01 -3.03 15.71
C GLY A 359 7.86 -4.03 15.57
N ILE A 360 7.68 -4.61 14.39
CA ILE A 360 6.58 -5.53 14.06
C ILE A 360 7.05 -6.98 14.19
N ASP A 361 6.25 -7.82 14.85
CA ASP A 361 6.43 -9.26 14.91
C ASP A 361 5.82 -9.92 13.68
N LEU A 362 6.67 -10.33 12.73
CA LEU A 362 6.27 -11.04 11.52
C LEU A 362 5.41 -12.28 11.82
N GLY A 363 5.78 -13.05 12.85
CA GLY A 363 5.05 -14.27 13.21
C GLY A 363 3.66 -13.97 13.75
N GLY A 364 3.56 -12.96 14.62
CA GLY A 364 2.29 -12.44 15.11
C GLY A 364 1.37 -11.98 13.98
N VAL A 365 1.87 -11.17 13.04
CA VAL A 365 1.08 -10.71 11.88
C VAL A 365 0.64 -11.89 11.02
N ALA A 366 1.54 -12.82 10.69
CA ALA A 366 1.25 -13.97 9.85
C ALA A 366 0.15 -14.85 10.43
N ASN A 367 0.16 -15.10 11.74
CA ASN A 367 -0.88 -15.87 12.42
C ASN A 367 -2.24 -15.15 12.34
N VAL A 368 -2.28 -13.87 12.71
CA VAL A 368 -3.51 -13.08 12.72
C VAL A 368 -4.13 -12.97 11.33
N ALA A 369 -3.31 -12.67 10.33
CA ALA A 369 -3.76 -12.53 8.95
C ALA A 369 -4.25 -13.87 8.37
N ASN A 370 -3.53 -14.97 8.60
CA ASN A 370 -3.93 -16.30 8.14
C ASN A 370 -5.26 -16.75 8.77
N ASP A 371 -5.43 -16.54 10.07
CA ASP A 371 -6.66 -16.89 10.79
C ASP A 371 -7.84 -16.05 10.28
N PHE A 372 -7.64 -14.75 10.10
CA PHE A 372 -8.66 -13.85 9.54
C PHE A 372 -9.05 -14.25 8.12
N CYS A 373 -8.07 -14.48 7.24
CA CYS A 373 -8.32 -14.95 5.88
C CYS A 373 -9.11 -16.26 5.86
N SER A 374 -8.73 -17.21 6.71
CA SER A 374 -9.40 -18.52 6.82
C SER A 374 -10.85 -18.39 7.30
N ALA A 375 -11.08 -17.58 8.33
CA ALA A 375 -12.41 -17.34 8.91
C ALA A 375 -13.38 -16.65 7.93
N HIS A 376 -12.85 -15.83 7.03
CA HIS A 376 -13.64 -15.05 6.07
C HIS A 376 -13.56 -15.56 4.62
N ASN A 377 -12.96 -16.74 4.40
CA ASN A 377 -12.78 -17.34 3.08
C ASN A 377 -12.10 -16.39 2.08
N LEU A 378 -11.06 -15.71 2.55
CA LEU A 378 -10.22 -14.81 1.77
C LEU A 378 -8.91 -15.51 1.41
N SER A 379 -8.28 -15.05 0.31
CA SER A 379 -6.96 -15.55 -0.06
C SER A 379 -5.88 -14.91 0.81
N TYR A 380 -5.02 -15.74 1.39
CA TYR A 380 -3.82 -15.31 2.09
C TYR A 380 -2.64 -15.23 1.11
N ASN A 381 -2.26 -14.01 0.75
CA ASN A 381 -1.36 -13.72 -0.38
C ASN A 381 0.10 -13.51 0.05
N SER A 382 0.40 -13.39 1.34
CA SER A 382 1.79 -13.27 1.80
C SER A 382 2.61 -14.52 1.45
N ARG A 383 3.76 -14.31 0.81
CA ARG A 383 4.73 -15.37 0.50
C ARG A 383 5.62 -15.65 1.72
N ALA A 384 6.12 -14.60 2.36
CA ALA A 384 6.99 -14.72 3.53
C ALA A 384 6.23 -15.32 4.71
N GLY A 385 5.03 -14.81 4.99
CA GLY A 385 4.15 -15.31 6.05
C GLY A 385 3.76 -16.78 5.82
N ARG A 386 3.42 -17.18 4.59
CA ARG A 386 3.14 -18.59 4.28
C ARG A 386 4.33 -19.51 4.52
N ALA A 387 5.53 -19.09 4.10
CA ALA A 387 6.75 -19.85 4.34
C ALA A 387 7.06 -19.94 5.84
N TRP A 388 6.83 -18.86 6.58
CA TRP A 388 7.02 -18.81 8.03
C TRP A 388 6.07 -19.76 8.76
N LEU A 389 4.76 -19.70 8.48
CA LEU A 389 3.75 -20.58 9.09
C LEU A 389 4.07 -22.07 8.83
N ALA A 390 4.39 -22.42 7.58
CA ALA A 390 4.75 -23.78 7.20
C ALA A 390 6.09 -24.28 7.81
N SER A 391 6.90 -23.38 8.36
CA SER A 391 8.12 -23.76 9.09
C SER A 391 7.83 -24.13 10.54
N GLN A 392 6.77 -23.59 11.14
CA GLN A 392 6.32 -23.90 12.50
C GLN A 392 5.70 -25.30 12.57
N ASP A 393 4.97 -25.72 11.55
CA ASP A 393 4.32 -27.05 11.48
C ASP A 393 5.30 -28.24 11.43
N ARG A 394 6.60 -27.99 11.26
CA ARG A 394 7.64 -29.04 11.18
C ARG A 394 8.28 -29.36 12.52
N GLU A 395 8.00 -28.57 13.55
CA GLU A 395 8.40 -28.82 14.95
C GLU A 395 7.31 -29.61 15.69
#